data_AF-A0A367RU36-F1
#
_entry.id   AF-A0A367RU36-F1
#
_cell.length_a   1.000
_cell.length_b   1.000
_cell.length_c   1.000
_cell.angle_alpha   90.00
_cell.angle_beta   90.00
_cell.angle_gamma   90.00
#
_symmetry.space_group_name_H-M   'P 1'
#
loop_
_entity.id
_entity.type
_entity.pdbx_description
1 polymer ?
#
loop_
_entity_poly.entity_id
_entity_poly.type
_entity_poly.pdbx_seq_one_letter_code
_entity_poly.pdbx_strand_id
1 'polypeptide(L)' 'MERSILIHFDNKTCEVKVEAEGFEGLSCLEATQPFESALGVVQGEREFKSEAQTQQLRASSTHQMRLRQ' A
#
# COMPACT_ATOMS: atom_id res chain seq x y z
N MET A 1 -17.31 5.73 3.37
CA MET A 1 -17.01 4.61 2.45
C MET A 1 -16.65 3.41 3.31
N GLU A 2 -17.10 2.21 2.93
CA GLU A 2 -16.69 0.99 3.62
C GLU A 2 -15.20 0.72 3.35
N ARG A 3 -14.52 0.16 4.36
CA ARG A 3 -13.09 -0.17 4.30
C ARG A 3 -12.95 -1.67 4.51
N SER A 4 -12.23 -2.32 3.62
CA SER A 4 -12.06 -3.77 3.62
C SER A 4 -10.61 -4.14 3.33
N ILE A 5 -10.16 -5.21 3.97
CA ILE A 5 -8.91 -5.89 3.63
C ILE A 5 -9.28 -7.19 2.94
N LEU A 6 -8.82 -7.33 1.70
CA LEU A 6 -9.01 -8.51 0.88
C LEU A 6 -7.71 -9.29 0.87
N ILE A 7 -7.77 -10.57 1.24
CA ILE A 7 -6.64 -11.48 1.18
C ILE A 7 -6.93 -12.50 0.08
N HIS A 8 -6.19 -12.42 -1.00
CA HIS A 8 -6.29 -13.33 -2.14
C HIS A 8 -5.26 -14.44 -1.99
N PHE A 9 -5.72 -15.68 -2.09
CA PHE A 9 -4.86 -16.87 -2.06
C PHE A 9 -5.01 -17.64 -3.36
N ASP A 10 -3.93 -17.75 -4.13
CA ASP A 10 -3.88 -18.64 -5.29
C ASP A 10 -3.37 -20.02 -4.85
N ASN A 11 -4.23 -21.03 -4.95
CA ASN A 11 -3.90 -22.39 -4.53
C ASN A 11 -2.98 -23.14 -5.51
N LYS A 12 -2.77 -22.63 -6.73
CA LYS A 12 -1.90 -23.24 -7.73
C LYS A 12 -0.47 -22.74 -7.61
N THR A 13 -0.30 -21.45 -7.35
CA THR A 13 1.01 -20.81 -7.22
C THR A 13 1.46 -20.63 -5.77
N CYS A 14 0.55 -20.85 -4.81
CA CYS A 14 0.73 -20.51 -3.39
C CYS A 14 1.00 -19.02 -3.16
N GLU A 15 0.63 -18.16 -4.11
CA GLU A 15 0.80 -16.71 -4.00
C GLU A 15 -0.28 -16.11 -3.08
N VAL A 16 0.14 -15.15 -2.25
CA VAL A 16 -0.73 -14.43 -1.31
C VAL A 16 -0.66 -12.95 -1.60
N LYS A 17 -1.79 -12.33 -1.96
CA LYS A 17 -1.90 -10.89 -2.21
C LYS A 17 -2.83 -10.24 -1.18
N VAL A 18 -2.36 -9.16 -0.57
CA VAL A 18 -3.13 -8.35 0.38
C VAL A 18 -3.55 -7.05 -0.30
N GLU A 19 -4.84 -6.76 -0.34
CA GLU A 19 -5.40 -5.56 -0.97
C GLU A 19 -6.24 -4.76 0.03
N ALA A 20 -6.01 -3.46 0.07
CA ALA A 20 -6.78 -2.50 0.87
C ALA A 20 -7.78 -1.76 -0.04
N GLU A 21 -9.08 -2.02 0.15
CA GLU A 21 -10.17 -1.39 -0.59
C GLU A 21 -10.87 -0.33 0.26
N GLY A 22 -11.18 0.82 -0.36
CA GLY A 22 -11.79 1.96 0.33
C GLY A 22 -10.84 2.75 1.24
N PHE A 23 -9.53 2.49 1.15
CA PHE A 23 -8.49 3.25 1.85
C PHE A 23 -7.96 4.39 0.97
N GLU A 24 -7.68 5.54 1.60
CA GLU A 24 -7.19 6.74 0.91
C GLU A 24 -5.74 7.05 1.29
N GLY A 25 -4.95 7.46 0.31
CA GLY A 25 -3.57 7.89 0.52
C GLY A 25 -2.68 6.80 1.13
N LEU A 26 -1.92 7.16 2.16
CA LEU A 26 -0.99 6.25 2.84
C LEU A 26 -1.66 5.36 3.89
N SER A 27 -2.96 5.55 4.18
CA SER A 27 -3.68 4.73 5.16
C SER A 27 -3.79 3.26 4.73
N CYS A 28 -3.66 2.97 3.43
CA CYS A 28 -3.59 1.60 2.93
C CYS A 28 -2.35 0.86 3.43
N LEU A 29 -1.22 1.55 3.59
CA LEU A 29 0.03 0.93 4.03
C LEU A 29 -0.05 0.47 5.47
N GLU A 30 -0.54 1.34 6.34
CA GLU A 30 -0.74 1.02 7.76
C GLU A 30 -1.75 -0.11 7.93
N ALA A 31 -2.75 -0.17 7.05
CA ALA A 31 -3.79 -1.19 7.09
C ALA A 31 -3.33 -2.56 6.59
N THR A 32 -2.51 -2.65 5.54
CA THR A 32 -2.03 -3.95 5.01
C THR A 32 -0.82 -4.51 5.76
N GLN A 33 0.01 -3.65 6.35
CA GLN A 33 1.25 -4.02 7.05
C GLN A 33 1.11 -5.15 8.10
N PRO A 34 0.12 -5.15 9.02
CA PRO A 34 0.00 -6.24 10.00
C PRO A 34 -0.32 -7.58 9.34
N PHE A 35 -1.09 -7.59 8.25
CA PHE A 35 -1.45 -8.82 7.52
C PHE A 35 -0.27 -9.34 6.72
N GLU A 36 0.43 -8.46 5.99
CA GLU A 36 1.64 -8.81 5.24
C GLU A 36 2.71 -9.42 6.17
N SER A 37 2.91 -8.82 7.35
CA SER A 37 3.86 -9.33 8.35
C SER A 37 3.45 -10.70 8.91
N ALA A 38 2.16 -10.90 9.21
CA ALA A 38 1.67 -12.17 9.76
C ALA A 38 1.69 -13.31 8.74
N LEU A 39 1.43 -12.99 7.46
CA LEU A 39 1.42 -13.94 6.36
C LEU A 39 2.82 -14.21 5.79
N GLY A 40 3.84 -13.48 6.25
CA GLY A 40 5.20 -13.59 5.72
C GLY A 40 5.30 -13.14 4.25
N VAL A 41 4.40 -12.26 3.81
CA VAL A 41 4.45 -11.61 2.49
C VAL A 41 5.56 -10.55 2.55
N VAL A 42 6.80 -11.02 2.48
CA VAL A 42 7.99 -10.16 2.60
C VAL A 42 8.42 -9.72 1.20
N GLN A 43 8.25 -8.42 0.93
CA GLN A 43 8.96 -7.67 -0.13
C GLN A 43 8.72 -8.12 -1.59
N GLY A 44 7.47 -8.35 -1.98
CA GLY A 44 7.07 -8.30 -3.40
C GLY A 44 6.90 -6.84 -3.89
N GLU A 45 6.88 -6.64 -5.21
CA GLU A 45 6.53 -5.34 -5.81
C GLU A 45 5.14 -4.87 -5.33
N ARG A 46 5.10 -3.72 -4.66
CA ARG A 46 3.83 -3.12 -4.23
C ARG A 46 3.21 -2.35 -5.39
N GLU A 47 2.02 -2.76 -5.77
CA GLU A 47 1.20 -2.04 -6.74
C GLU A 47 0.26 -1.07 -6.00
N PHE A 48 0.40 0.23 -6.28
CA PHE A 48 -0.51 1.24 -5.80
C PHE A 48 -1.52 1.59 -6.88
N LYS A 49 -2.81 1.66 -6.54
CA LYS A 49 -3.80 2.25 -7.42
C LYS A 49 -3.44 3.74 -7.67
N SER A 50 -3.79 4.23 -8.85
CA SER A 50 -3.51 5.59 -9.36
C SER A 50 -3.78 6.72 -8.35
N GLU A 51 -4.79 6.54 -7.51
CA GLU A 51 -5.23 7.45 -6.46
C GLU A 51 -4.16 7.63 -5.36
N ALA A 52 -3.50 6.54 -4.98
CA ALA A 52 -2.41 6.56 -4.00
C ALA A 52 -1.09 7.04 -4.63
N GLN A 53 -0.84 6.70 -5.90
CA GLN A 53 0.37 7.10 -6.63
C GLN A 53 0.49 8.63 -6.76
N THR A 54 -0.63 9.32 -7.00
CA THR A 54 -0.68 10.79 -7.09
C THR A 54 -0.29 11.47 -5.77
N GLN A 55 -0.58 10.87 -4.61
CA GLN A 55 -0.25 11.42 -3.30
C GLN A 55 1.21 11.17 -2.90
N GLN A 56 1.78 10.01 -3.27
CA GLN A 56 3.22 9.75 -3.07
C GLN A 56 4.10 10.76 -3.81
N LEU A 57 3.73 11.13 -5.04
CA LEU A 57 4.42 12.15 -5.83
C LEU A 57 4.40 13.54 -5.16
N ARG A 58 3.28 13.91 -4.51
CA ARG A 58 3.18 15.19 -3.78
C ARG A 58 4.01 15.20 -2.49
N ALA A 59 4.06 14.08 -1.77
CA ALA A 59 4.85 13.97 -0.55
C ALA A 59 6.36 14.12 -0.82
N SER A 60 6.88 13.59 -1.93
CA SER A 60 8.30 13.76 -2.28
C SER A 60 8.65 15.19 -2.71
N SER A 61 7.70 15.91 -3.32
CA SER A 61 7.90 17.29 -3.78
C SER A 61 8.05 18.31 -2.63
N THR A 62 7.37 18.12 -1.50
CA THR A 62 7.45 19.04 -0.35
C THR A 62 8.77 18.96 0.43
N HIS A 63 9.54 17.88 0.29
CA HIS A 63 10.86 17.78 0.93
C HIS A 63 11.95 18.58 0.23
N GLN A 64 11.79 18.91 -1.06
CA GLN A 64 12.80 19.68 -1.80
C GLN A 64 12.76 21.20 -1.55
N MET A 65 11.68 21.74 -0.97
CA MET A 65 11.58 23.18 -0.67
C MET A 65 12.20 23.61 0.66
N ARG A 66 12.66 22.68 1.51
CA ARG A 66 13.23 23.02 2.84
C ARG A 66 14.75 23.13 2.87
N LEU A 67 15.45 22.84 1.77
CA LEU A 67 16.92 22.95 1.67
C LEU A 67 17.43 24.29 1.12
N ARG A 68 16.55 25.29 0.96
CA ARG A 68 16.91 26.65 0.53
C ARG A 68 16.20 27.69 1.39
N GLN A 69 16.55 27.76 2.67
CA GLN A 69 16.41 28.96 3.49
C GLN A 69 17.65 29.13 4.35
#